data_AF-A0A1B8YCY5-F1
#
_entry.id   AF-A0A1B8YCY5-F1
#
_cell.length_a   1.000
_cell.length_b   1.000
_cell.length_c   1.000
_cell.angle_alpha   90.00
_cell.angle_beta   90.00
_cell.angle_gamma   90.00
#
_symmetry.space_group_name_H-M   'P 1'
#
loop_
_entity.id
_entity.type
_entity.pdbx_description
1 polymer ?
#
loop_
_entity_poly.entity_id
_entity_poly.type
_entity_poly.pdbx_seq_one_letter_code
_entity_poly.pdbx_strand_id
1 'polypeptide(L)'
;MTYAMLTLRRDLESLSYKKKVNPFLWEQDKDVVHENLSSQFPGNQRRKNYLNDLTEYCWLVYRKALSANGPMLIGRVSDVQQDRLLKPLGLGREKSENSWNPNAQGNILMVDKWTDVINDCWVLGGIHRHADFHLMSAEAPSNLWNHEQGYHIVTAREILGLLNFGYKREKHGKQVIYRCKNPSSADRASLLPYRILMKKAMGQGPSSITKLISEQVTGFNEEIRAFDYSSLKSFENNIAAR
;
A
#
# COMPACT_ATOMS: atom_id res chain seq x y z
N MET A 1 -6.16 -17.83 11.46
CA MET A 1 -6.86 -17.03 12.48
C MET A 1 -7.42 -15.82 11.75
N THR A 2 -8.73 -15.59 11.76
CA THR A 2 -9.33 -14.51 10.96
C THR A 2 -8.97 -13.16 11.55
N TYR A 3 -8.34 -12.28 10.77
CA TYR A 3 -7.97 -10.93 11.23
C TYR A 3 -9.23 -10.10 11.46
N ALA A 4 -9.54 -9.79 12.71
CA ALA A 4 -10.78 -9.13 13.13
C ALA A 4 -10.60 -7.62 13.30
N MET A 5 -11.68 -6.85 13.16
CA MET A 5 -11.66 -5.39 13.34
C MET A 5 -11.14 -4.96 14.70
N LEU A 6 -11.48 -5.69 15.78
CA LEU A 6 -10.96 -5.41 17.12
C LEU A 6 -9.43 -5.59 17.20
N THR A 7 -8.89 -6.62 16.55
CA THR A 7 -7.45 -6.85 16.46
C THR A 7 -6.78 -5.75 15.64
N LEU A 8 -7.32 -5.41 14.48
CA LEU A 8 -6.85 -4.30 13.64
C LEU A 8 -6.81 -3.00 14.44
N ARG A 9 -7.88 -2.71 15.18
CA ARG A 9 -7.98 -1.51 16.01
C ARG A 9 -6.90 -1.45 17.10
N ARG A 10 -6.62 -2.58 17.76
CA ARG A 10 -5.54 -2.70 18.76
C ARG A 10 -4.17 -2.51 18.12
N ASP A 11 -3.95 -3.10 16.95
CA ASP A 11 -2.70 -2.93 16.20
C ASP A 11 -2.49 -1.45 15.86
N LEU A 12 -3.52 -0.73 15.38
CA LEU A 12 -3.41 0.72 15.13
C LEU A 12 -3.01 1.52 16.38
N GLU A 13 -3.55 1.18 17.55
CA GLU A 13 -3.14 1.81 18.82
C GLU A 13 -1.68 1.50 19.17
N SER A 14 -1.25 0.24 19.00
CA SER A 14 0.15 -0.17 19.17
C SER A 14 1.10 0.48 18.16
N LEU A 15 0.58 0.92 17.01
CA LEU A 15 1.28 1.73 16.01
C LEU A 15 1.32 3.23 16.35
N SER A 16 0.82 3.62 17.52
CA SER A 16 0.78 4.99 18.05
C SER A 16 -0.22 5.92 17.37
N TYR A 17 -1.23 5.40 16.65
CA TYR A 17 -2.33 6.22 16.14
C TYR A 17 -3.25 6.65 17.30
N LYS A 18 -3.67 7.92 17.31
CA LYS A 18 -4.37 8.56 18.44
C LYS A 18 -5.65 9.26 18.01
N LYS A 19 -6.62 9.36 18.93
CA LYS A 19 -7.96 9.93 18.69
C LYS A 19 -7.95 11.38 18.17
N LYS A 20 -6.99 12.20 18.62
CA LYS A 20 -6.94 13.66 18.36
C LYS A 20 -5.89 14.08 17.33
N VAL A 21 -5.21 13.13 16.68
CA VAL A 21 -4.14 13.41 15.71
C VAL A 21 -4.60 12.89 14.36
N ASN A 22 -4.66 13.75 13.34
CA ASN A 22 -5.02 13.35 11.99
C ASN A 22 -3.93 12.45 11.38
N PRO A 23 -4.21 11.18 11.05
CA PRO A 23 -3.23 10.25 10.50
C PRO A 23 -3.22 10.24 8.96
N PHE A 24 -4.18 10.91 8.32
CA PHE A 24 -4.32 10.91 6.88
C PHE A 24 -3.26 11.83 6.25
N LEU A 25 -2.53 11.28 5.28
CA LEU A 25 -1.53 12.01 4.49
C LEU A 25 -2.17 12.71 3.29
N TRP A 26 -3.31 12.18 2.84
CA TRP A 26 -4.12 12.77 1.78
C TRP A 26 -5.60 12.57 2.09
N GLU A 27 -6.40 13.59 1.81
CA GLU A 27 -7.86 13.60 1.96
C GLU A 27 -8.46 14.34 0.76
N GLN A 28 -9.47 13.76 0.12
CA GLN A 28 -10.23 14.44 -0.94
C GLN A 28 -10.93 15.68 -0.39
N ASP A 29 -11.61 15.52 0.76
CA ASP A 29 -12.19 16.61 1.54
C ASP A 29 -11.55 16.64 2.92
N LYS A 30 -10.75 17.68 3.17
CA LYS A 30 -9.99 17.83 4.42
C LYS A 30 -10.92 17.90 5.64
N ASP A 31 -10.64 17.07 6.65
CA ASP A 31 -11.38 17.04 7.92
C ASP A 31 -12.88 16.67 7.83
N VAL A 32 -13.36 16.25 6.66
CA VAL A 32 -14.75 15.82 6.45
C VAL A 32 -14.86 14.31 6.66
N VAL A 33 -15.80 13.85 7.48
CA VAL A 33 -16.06 12.41 7.65
C VAL A 33 -16.94 11.92 6.50
N HIS A 34 -16.60 10.78 5.89
CA HIS A 34 -17.38 10.19 4.82
C HIS A 34 -18.83 9.90 5.24
N GLU A 35 -19.79 10.08 4.34
CA GLU A 35 -21.23 9.98 4.62
C GLU A 35 -21.66 8.59 5.16
N ASN A 36 -21.07 7.51 4.63
CA ASN A 36 -21.31 6.14 5.12
C ASN A 36 -20.89 5.94 6.59
N LEU A 37 -20.00 6.79 7.12
CA LEU A 37 -19.60 6.75 8.53
C LEU A 37 -20.42 7.71 9.38
N SER A 38 -20.73 8.91 8.89
CA SER A 38 -21.52 9.89 9.65
C SER A 38 -22.97 9.45 9.82
N SER A 39 -23.56 8.81 8.80
CA SER A 39 -24.93 8.28 8.82
C SER A 39 -25.19 7.19 9.86
N GLN A 40 -24.14 6.56 10.41
CA GLN A 40 -24.26 5.58 11.49
C GLN A 40 -24.58 6.21 12.85
N PHE A 41 -24.55 7.54 12.95
CA PHE A 41 -24.77 8.28 14.20
C PHE A 41 -26.07 9.12 14.11
N PRO A 42 -26.95 9.04 15.13
CA PRO A 42 -28.15 9.87 15.15
C PRO A 42 -27.85 11.37 14.97
N GLY A 43 -28.55 12.01 14.04
CA GLY A 43 -28.39 13.45 13.76
C GLY A 43 -27.05 13.85 13.14
N ASN A 44 -26.28 12.90 12.59
CA ASN A 44 -24.93 13.12 12.03
C ASN A 44 -23.92 13.72 13.04
N GLN A 45 -24.21 13.65 14.34
CA GLN A 45 -23.37 14.22 15.40
C GLN A 45 -22.30 13.23 15.87
N ARG A 46 -21.33 12.93 15.00
CA ARG A 46 -20.19 12.10 15.35
C ARG A 46 -19.09 12.94 16.00
N ARG A 47 -18.65 12.57 17.21
CA ARG A 47 -17.46 13.20 17.83
C ARG A 47 -16.22 12.90 16.99
N LYS A 48 -15.40 13.93 16.73
CA LYS A 48 -14.15 13.81 15.99
C LYS A 48 -13.21 12.82 16.69
N ASN A 49 -12.96 11.68 16.05
CA ASN A 49 -12.10 10.62 16.56
C ASN A 49 -11.38 9.94 15.38
N TYR A 50 -10.21 10.47 15.07
CA TYR A 50 -9.42 10.03 13.92
C TYR A 50 -8.96 8.58 14.01
N LEU A 51 -8.80 8.05 15.22
CA LEU A 51 -8.43 6.65 15.40
C LEU A 51 -9.58 5.73 15.03
N ASN A 52 -10.82 6.11 15.35
CA ASN A 52 -11.99 5.37 14.90
C ASN A 52 -12.15 5.54 13.38
N ASP A 53 -12.00 6.75 12.84
CA ASP A 53 -12.03 6.98 11.38
C ASP A 53 -11.03 6.08 10.66
N LEU A 54 -9.77 6.13 11.07
CA LEU A 54 -8.73 5.29 10.49
C LEU A 54 -9.05 3.80 10.61
N THR A 55 -9.61 3.36 11.73
CA THR A 55 -10.03 1.96 11.92
C THR A 55 -11.09 1.57 10.89
N GLU A 56 -12.08 2.41 10.64
CA GLU A 56 -13.14 2.14 9.65
C GLU A 56 -12.58 2.09 8.23
N TYR A 57 -11.71 3.03 7.85
CA TYR A 57 -11.07 3.03 6.53
C TYR A 57 -10.21 1.78 6.32
N CYS A 58 -9.36 1.45 7.30
CA CYS A 58 -8.51 0.26 7.26
C CYS A 58 -9.36 -1.03 7.18
N TRP A 59 -10.46 -1.10 7.93
CA TRP A 59 -11.36 -2.24 7.91
C TRP A 59 -12.12 -2.36 6.58
N LEU A 60 -12.61 -1.25 6.04
CA LEU A 60 -13.27 -1.19 4.73
C LEU A 60 -12.39 -1.81 3.65
N VAL A 61 -11.18 -1.30 3.48
CA VAL A 61 -10.28 -1.73 2.40
C VAL A 61 -9.80 -3.15 2.61
N TYR A 62 -9.54 -3.55 3.86
CA TYR A 62 -9.22 -4.93 4.22
C TYR A 62 -10.34 -5.88 3.82
N ARG A 63 -11.59 -5.56 4.18
CA ARG A 63 -12.76 -6.40 3.90
C ARG A 63 -13.05 -6.49 2.42
N LYS A 64 -13.01 -5.36 1.71
CA LYS A 64 -13.18 -5.33 0.24
C LYS A 64 -12.13 -6.19 -0.45
N ALA A 65 -10.86 -6.07 -0.05
CA ALA A 65 -9.79 -6.89 -0.60
C ALA A 65 -9.94 -8.38 -0.26
N LEU A 66 -10.33 -8.72 0.97
CA LEU A 66 -10.54 -10.10 1.43
C LEU A 66 -11.71 -10.79 0.71
N SER A 67 -12.78 -10.06 0.39
CA SER A 67 -13.97 -10.62 -0.27
C SER A 67 -13.91 -10.56 -1.80
N ALA A 68 -12.90 -9.91 -2.37
CA ALA A 68 -12.76 -9.77 -3.81
C ALA A 68 -12.43 -11.10 -4.50
N ASN A 69 -12.89 -11.24 -5.74
CA ASN A 69 -12.53 -12.36 -6.61
C ASN A 69 -11.43 -11.95 -7.60
N GLY A 70 -10.62 -12.90 -8.04
CA GLY A 70 -9.55 -12.65 -9.03
C GLY A 70 -8.32 -11.94 -8.45
N PRO A 71 -7.41 -11.43 -9.30
CA PRO A 71 -6.12 -10.92 -8.87
C PRO A 71 -6.20 -9.52 -8.25
N MET A 72 -5.35 -9.25 -7.27
CA MET A 72 -5.08 -7.91 -6.77
C MET A 72 -4.16 -7.19 -7.77
N LEU A 73 -4.41 -5.91 -8.05
CA LEU A 73 -3.60 -5.12 -8.99
C LEU A 73 -2.81 -4.07 -8.22
N ILE A 74 -1.49 -4.21 -8.21
CA ILE A 74 -0.55 -3.35 -7.46
C ILE A 74 0.33 -2.56 -8.41
N GLY A 75 0.82 -1.40 -7.96
CA GLY A 75 1.65 -0.51 -8.78
C GLY A 75 1.42 0.98 -8.52
N ARG A 76 2.10 1.80 -9.32
CA ARG A 76 1.94 3.25 -9.37
C ARG A 76 0.50 3.59 -9.76
N VAL A 77 0.00 4.67 -9.15
CA VAL A 77 -1.34 5.22 -9.40
C VAL A 77 -1.61 5.39 -10.91
N SER A 78 -0.65 5.91 -11.67
CA SER A 78 -0.76 6.09 -13.13
C SER A 78 -0.98 4.80 -13.91
N ASP A 79 -0.48 3.67 -13.40
CA ASP A 79 -0.53 2.38 -14.09
C ASP A 79 -1.77 1.59 -13.70
N VAL A 80 -2.26 1.75 -12.46
CA VAL A 80 -3.44 1.03 -11.95
C VAL A 80 -4.76 1.79 -12.16
N GLN A 81 -4.75 3.13 -12.17
CA GLN A 81 -5.96 3.95 -12.33
C GLN A 81 -6.31 4.23 -13.81
N GLN A 82 -6.34 3.16 -14.61
CA GLN A 82 -6.80 3.20 -15.99
C GLN A 82 -8.26 2.77 -16.04
N ASP A 83 -9.12 3.50 -16.76
CA ASP A 83 -10.57 3.22 -16.85
C ASP A 83 -10.89 1.77 -17.22
N ARG A 84 -10.07 1.17 -18.11
CA ARG A 84 -10.21 -0.23 -18.52
C ARG A 84 -10.05 -1.24 -17.38
N LEU A 85 -9.33 -0.86 -16.31
CA LEU A 85 -9.15 -1.65 -15.09
C LEU A 85 -10.20 -1.28 -14.04
N LEU A 86 -10.54 0.00 -13.91
CA LEU A 86 -11.42 0.51 -12.85
C LEU A 86 -12.90 0.18 -13.09
N LYS A 87 -13.43 0.43 -14.30
CA LYS A 87 -14.86 0.30 -14.59
C LYS A 87 -15.42 -1.11 -14.32
N PRO A 88 -14.74 -2.20 -14.72
CA PRO A 88 -15.20 -3.56 -14.41
C PRO A 88 -15.25 -3.87 -12.91
N LEU A 89 -14.52 -3.11 -12.10
CA LEU A 89 -14.45 -3.26 -10.65
C LEU A 89 -15.43 -2.34 -9.91
N GLY A 90 -16.28 -1.59 -10.62
CA GLY A 90 -17.18 -0.60 -10.00
C GLY A 90 -16.43 0.59 -9.38
N LEU A 91 -15.23 0.87 -9.88
CA LEU A 91 -14.35 1.96 -9.48
C LEU A 91 -14.21 2.96 -10.62
N GLY A 92 -13.76 4.17 -10.30
CA GLY A 92 -13.68 5.25 -11.27
C GLY A 92 -13.11 6.54 -10.70
N ARG A 93 -13.46 7.67 -11.31
CA ARG A 93 -12.89 8.98 -10.97
C ARG A 93 -13.90 9.90 -10.29
N GLU A 94 -15.17 9.55 -10.34
CA GLU A 94 -16.19 10.28 -9.60
C GLU A 94 -16.07 10.01 -8.10
N LYS A 95 -16.55 10.96 -7.29
CA LYS A 95 -16.42 10.91 -5.83
C LYS A 95 -17.03 9.64 -5.22
N SER A 96 -18.12 9.14 -5.80
CA SER A 96 -18.81 7.92 -5.37
C SER A 96 -18.16 6.63 -5.87
N GLU A 97 -17.22 6.69 -6.83
CA GLU A 97 -16.65 5.52 -7.50
C GLU A 97 -15.38 5.01 -6.82
N ASN A 98 -15.45 4.81 -5.50
CA ASN A 98 -14.35 4.34 -4.66
C ASN A 98 -14.77 3.13 -3.80
N SER A 99 -13.92 2.68 -2.87
CA SER A 99 -14.18 1.50 -2.04
C SER A 99 -15.41 1.60 -1.14
N TRP A 100 -15.97 2.79 -0.91
CA TRP A 100 -17.24 2.97 -0.20
C TRP A 100 -18.45 2.55 -1.03
N ASN A 101 -18.33 2.48 -2.36
CA ASN A 101 -19.38 1.96 -3.23
C ASN A 101 -19.64 0.48 -2.88
N PRO A 102 -20.88 0.08 -2.56
CA PRO A 102 -21.21 -1.32 -2.27
C PRO A 102 -20.80 -2.28 -3.39
N ASN A 103 -20.91 -1.84 -4.65
CA ASN A 103 -20.58 -2.64 -5.83
C ASN A 103 -19.10 -2.64 -6.19
N ALA A 104 -18.28 -1.75 -5.58
CA ALA A 104 -16.85 -1.72 -5.83
C ALA A 104 -16.16 -3.00 -5.34
N GLN A 105 -15.28 -3.54 -6.17
CA GLN A 105 -14.42 -4.67 -5.84
C GLN A 105 -13.11 -4.19 -5.21
N GLY A 106 -12.56 -4.95 -4.27
CA GLY A 106 -11.34 -4.60 -3.56
C GLY A 106 -10.03 -4.94 -4.27
N ASN A 107 -10.05 -5.19 -5.59
CA ASN A 107 -8.86 -5.58 -6.36
C ASN A 107 -7.88 -4.43 -6.61
N ILE A 108 -8.33 -3.18 -6.52
CA ILE A 108 -7.52 -1.94 -6.56
C ILE A 108 -7.88 -1.10 -5.34
N LEU A 109 -6.87 -0.51 -4.68
CA LEU A 109 -7.12 0.43 -3.60
C LEU A 109 -7.55 1.79 -4.17
N MET A 110 -8.78 2.20 -3.83
CA MET A 110 -9.29 3.52 -4.17
C MET A 110 -10.21 4.01 -3.05
N VAL A 111 -9.82 5.08 -2.38
CA VAL A 111 -10.50 5.63 -1.20
C VAL A 111 -10.33 7.15 -1.21
N ASP A 112 -11.23 7.85 -0.54
CA ASP A 112 -11.25 9.32 -0.43
C ASP A 112 -10.29 9.86 0.65
N LYS A 113 -9.67 8.97 1.45
CA LYS A 113 -8.59 9.31 2.38
C LYS A 113 -7.51 8.25 2.38
N TRP A 114 -6.27 8.68 2.51
CA TRP A 114 -5.14 7.80 2.37
C TRP A 114 -4.04 8.04 3.41
N THR A 115 -3.44 6.94 3.85
CA THR A 115 -2.21 6.87 4.65
C THR A 115 -1.61 5.49 4.42
N ASP A 116 -0.31 5.33 4.69
CA ASP A 116 0.42 4.07 4.46
C ASP A 116 -0.30 2.85 5.06
N VAL A 117 -0.85 2.98 6.27
CA VAL A 117 -1.48 1.84 6.97
C VAL A 117 -2.78 1.38 6.33
N ILE A 118 -3.50 2.27 5.60
CA ILE A 118 -4.67 1.87 4.81
C ILE A 118 -4.22 0.96 3.67
N ASN A 119 -3.13 1.33 2.99
CA ASN A 119 -2.54 0.48 1.97
C ASN A 119 -2.10 -0.88 2.53
N ASP A 120 -1.40 -0.88 3.66
CA ASP A 120 -0.96 -2.12 4.31
C ASP A 120 -2.17 -3.02 4.68
N CYS A 121 -3.29 -2.44 5.14
CA CYS A 121 -4.53 -3.19 5.42
C CYS A 121 -5.17 -3.78 4.17
N TRP A 122 -5.19 -3.03 3.07
CA TRP A 122 -5.70 -3.51 1.79
C TRP A 122 -4.89 -4.69 1.27
N VAL A 123 -3.55 -4.60 1.32
CA VAL A 123 -2.65 -5.71 0.96
C VAL A 123 -2.90 -6.92 1.86
N LEU A 124 -3.04 -6.73 3.18
CA LEU A 124 -3.34 -7.82 4.12
C LEU A 124 -4.67 -8.53 3.79
N GLY A 125 -5.68 -7.82 3.28
CA GLY A 125 -6.92 -8.45 2.83
C GLY A 125 -6.68 -9.41 1.67
N GLY A 126 -5.90 -8.99 0.67
CA GLY A 126 -5.50 -9.85 -0.45
C GLY A 126 -4.63 -11.04 -0.02
N ILE A 127 -3.69 -10.81 0.91
CA ILE A 127 -2.83 -11.85 1.49
C ILE A 127 -3.67 -12.93 2.17
N HIS A 128 -4.65 -12.55 3.00
CA HIS A 128 -5.45 -13.51 3.77
C HIS A 128 -6.43 -14.33 2.93
N ARG A 129 -6.76 -13.90 1.71
CA ARG A 129 -7.48 -14.74 0.74
C ARG A 129 -6.56 -15.47 -0.24
N HIS A 130 -5.25 -15.41 -0.02
CA HIS A 130 -4.20 -15.97 -0.88
C HIS A 130 -4.30 -15.51 -2.34
N ALA A 131 -4.74 -14.28 -2.58
CA ALA A 131 -4.89 -13.73 -3.93
C ALA A 131 -3.56 -13.71 -4.68
N ASP A 132 -3.58 -13.90 -6.00
CA ASP A 132 -2.47 -13.51 -6.87
C ASP A 132 -2.39 -11.97 -6.92
N PHE A 133 -1.18 -11.42 -6.85
CA PHE A 133 -0.94 -9.98 -6.99
C PHE A 133 -0.21 -9.71 -8.30
N HIS A 134 -0.88 -9.00 -9.21
CA HIS A 134 -0.33 -8.64 -10.51
C HIS A 134 0.30 -7.25 -10.40
N LEU A 135 1.60 -7.18 -10.70
CA LEU A 135 2.32 -5.92 -10.73
C LEU A 135 2.12 -5.25 -12.08
N MET A 136 1.49 -4.08 -12.05
CA MET A 136 1.13 -3.31 -13.25
C MET A 136 2.23 -2.32 -13.66
N SER A 137 3.10 -1.94 -12.73
CA SER A 137 4.22 -1.04 -12.95
C SER A 137 5.51 -1.77 -13.28
N ALA A 138 6.39 -1.13 -14.06
CA ALA A 138 7.75 -1.62 -14.21
C ALA A 138 8.50 -1.59 -12.86
N GLU A 139 9.30 -2.62 -12.57
CA GLU A 139 10.17 -2.72 -11.39
C GLU A 139 11.42 -1.83 -11.52
N ALA A 140 11.23 -0.56 -11.88
CA ALA A 140 12.28 0.45 -11.95
C ALA A 140 12.51 1.07 -10.56
N PRO A 141 13.75 1.50 -10.23
CA PRO A 141 14.05 2.13 -8.93
C PRO A 141 13.11 3.30 -8.60
N SER A 142 12.83 4.15 -9.59
CA SER A 142 11.93 5.32 -9.46
C SER A 142 10.47 4.96 -9.17
N ASN A 143 10.07 3.70 -9.36
CA ASN A 143 8.73 3.21 -9.00
C ASN A 143 8.69 2.59 -7.60
N LEU A 144 9.85 2.43 -6.94
CA LEU A 144 10.01 1.72 -5.67
C LEU A 144 10.57 2.62 -4.55
N TRP A 145 11.39 3.61 -4.88
CA TRP A 145 12.00 4.53 -3.93
C TRP A 145 11.94 5.97 -4.42
N ASN A 146 11.51 6.88 -3.55
CA ASN A 146 11.62 8.32 -3.79
C ASN A 146 12.98 8.79 -3.24
N HIS A 147 13.94 9.03 -4.15
CA HIS A 147 15.29 9.46 -3.76
C HIS A 147 15.33 10.87 -3.19
N GLU A 148 14.49 11.78 -3.68
CA GLU A 148 14.43 13.17 -3.24
C GLU A 148 13.91 13.28 -1.80
N GLN A 149 12.88 12.51 -1.48
CA GLN A 149 12.17 12.59 -0.20
C GLN A 149 12.55 11.46 0.77
N GLY A 150 13.38 10.51 0.34
CA GLY A 150 13.97 9.47 1.19
C GLY A 150 12.99 8.44 1.74
N TYR A 151 11.97 8.04 0.96
CA TYR A 151 10.98 7.05 1.41
C TYR A 151 10.64 5.99 0.34
N HIS A 152 10.06 4.87 0.78
CA HIS A 152 9.48 3.85 -0.09
C HIS A 152 8.23 4.36 -0.80
N ILE A 153 8.20 4.25 -2.12
CA ILE A 153 6.94 4.36 -2.85
C ILE A 153 6.03 3.20 -2.43
N VAL A 154 4.72 3.43 -2.42
CA VAL A 154 3.69 2.45 -2.01
C VAL A 154 3.91 1.07 -2.64
N THR A 155 4.24 1.01 -3.93
CA THR A 155 4.57 -0.23 -4.65
C THR A 155 5.67 -1.05 -3.97
N ALA A 156 6.73 -0.42 -3.46
CA ALA A 156 7.77 -1.15 -2.73
C ALA A 156 7.25 -1.71 -1.40
N ARG A 157 6.40 -0.96 -0.69
CA ARG A 157 5.79 -1.43 0.55
C ARG A 157 4.93 -2.66 0.30
N GLU A 158 4.13 -2.65 -0.77
CA GLU A 158 3.30 -3.78 -1.20
C GLU A 158 4.17 -5.01 -1.48
N ILE A 159 5.17 -4.88 -2.35
CA ILE A 159 6.07 -5.99 -2.73
C ILE A 159 6.84 -6.53 -1.52
N LEU A 160 7.40 -5.66 -0.67
CA LEU A 160 8.11 -6.08 0.53
C LEU A 160 7.20 -6.86 1.48
N GLY A 161 5.96 -6.39 1.66
CA GLY A 161 4.94 -7.10 2.44
C GLY A 161 4.67 -8.50 1.89
N LEU A 162 4.39 -8.60 0.59
CA LEU A 162 4.15 -9.89 -0.07
C LEU A 162 5.31 -10.87 0.15
N LEU A 163 6.54 -10.45 -0.15
CA LEU A 163 7.73 -11.30 0.01
C LEU A 163 7.95 -11.75 1.45
N ASN A 164 7.60 -10.91 2.43
CA ASN A 164 7.69 -11.25 3.85
C ASN A 164 6.60 -12.23 4.30
N PHE A 165 5.40 -12.15 3.72
CA PHE A 165 4.24 -12.95 4.11
C PHE A 165 4.01 -14.17 3.21
N GLY A 166 5.08 -14.79 2.72
CA GLY A 166 5.02 -16.10 2.07
C GLY A 166 4.75 -16.08 0.57
N TYR A 167 4.78 -14.91 -0.06
CA TYR A 167 4.65 -14.81 -1.51
C TYR A 167 6.01 -14.93 -2.22
N LYS A 168 5.97 -15.40 -3.46
CA LYS A 168 7.11 -15.42 -4.37
C LYS A 168 6.76 -14.74 -5.68
N ARG A 169 7.75 -14.05 -6.24
CA ARG A 169 7.68 -13.44 -7.57
C ARG A 169 7.78 -14.52 -8.63
N GLU A 170 6.88 -14.48 -9.61
CA GLU A 170 6.88 -15.29 -10.81
C GLU A 170 6.78 -14.37 -12.02
N LYS A 171 7.55 -14.67 -13.07
CA LYS A 171 7.52 -13.93 -14.33
C LYS A 171 6.89 -14.81 -15.40
N HIS A 172 5.79 -14.35 -15.98
CA HIS A 172 5.06 -15.02 -17.06
C HIS A 172 5.10 -14.10 -18.28
N GLY A 173 6.10 -14.29 -19.14
CA GLY A 173 6.39 -13.37 -20.24
C GLY A 173 6.72 -11.96 -19.74
N LYS A 174 5.86 -10.98 -20.07
CA LYS A 174 5.99 -9.58 -19.61
C LYS A 174 5.30 -9.30 -18.27
N GLN A 175 4.52 -10.24 -17.75
CA GLN A 175 3.79 -10.05 -16.51
C GLN A 175 4.62 -10.50 -15.31
N VAL A 176 4.53 -9.72 -14.23
CA VAL A 176 5.09 -10.07 -12.92
C VAL A 176 3.94 -10.34 -11.97
N ILE A 177 3.89 -11.55 -11.44
CA ILE A 177 2.84 -12.02 -10.56
C ILE A 177 3.48 -12.49 -9.26
N TYR A 178 2.97 -12.04 -8.12
CA TYR A 178 3.33 -12.59 -6.82
C TYR A 178 2.27 -13.59 -6.41
N ARG A 179 2.70 -14.84 -6.20
CA ARG A 179 1.84 -15.95 -5.80
C ARG A 179 2.14 -16.42 -4.39
N CYS A 180 1.10 -16.81 -3.65
CA CYS A 180 1.27 -17.37 -2.32
C CYS A 180 1.96 -18.74 -2.43
N LYS A 181 3.14 -18.89 -1.81
CA LYS A 181 3.88 -20.16 -1.71
C LYS A 181 3.94 -20.71 -0.30
N ASN A 182 3.60 -19.90 0.69
CA ASN A 182 3.49 -20.30 2.08
C ASN A 182 2.18 -19.75 2.68
N PRO A 183 1.05 -20.44 2.46
CA PRO A 183 -0.25 -20.04 2.99
C PRO A 183 -0.24 -19.84 4.50
N SER A 184 0.46 -20.70 5.25
CA SER A 184 0.57 -20.56 6.70
C SER A 184 1.26 -19.25 7.14
N SER A 185 2.22 -18.73 6.36
CA SER A 185 2.81 -17.42 6.62
C SER A 185 1.85 -16.28 6.27
N ALA A 186 1.09 -16.43 5.18
CA ALA A 186 0.08 -15.47 4.77
C ALA A 186 -1.06 -15.37 5.81
N ASP A 187 -1.53 -16.50 6.34
CA ASP A 187 -2.61 -16.60 7.34
C ASP A 187 -2.27 -16.00 8.70
N ARG A 188 -0.97 -15.76 8.96
CA ARG A 188 -0.46 -15.14 10.19
C ARG A 188 -0.07 -13.67 9.99
N ALA A 189 -0.24 -13.13 8.79
CA ALA A 189 0.12 -11.75 8.52
C ALA A 189 -0.77 -10.79 9.35
N SER A 190 -0.19 -9.72 9.88
CA SER A 190 -0.93 -8.67 10.58
C SER A 190 -0.20 -7.34 10.48
N LEU A 191 -0.82 -6.26 10.94
CA LEU A 191 -0.26 -4.92 10.82
C LEU A 191 1.04 -4.75 11.62
N LEU A 192 1.15 -5.36 12.79
CA LEU A 192 2.35 -5.22 13.62
C LEU A 192 3.63 -5.78 12.96
N PRO A 193 3.68 -7.05 12.51
CA PRO A 193 4.78 -7.56 11.70
C PRO A 193 5.03 -6.74 10.44
N TYR A 194 3.98 -6.25 9.77
CA TYR A 194 4.10 -5.40 8.60
C TYR A 194 4.85 -4.11 8.94
N ARG A 195 4.48 -3.42 10.03
CA ARG A 195 5.16 -2.21 10.47
C ARG A 195 6.62 -2.47 10.84
N ILE A 196 6.90 -3.55 11.56
CA ILE A 196 8.27 -3.93 11.95
C ILE A 196 9.13 -4.11 10.71
N LEU A 197 8.61 -4.82 9.70
CA LEU A 197 9.24 -4.97 8.40
C LEU A 197 9.51 -3.62 7.73
N MET A 198 8.51 -2.74 7.65
CA MET A 198 8.65 -1.43 7.00
C MET A 198 9.65 -0.52 7.72
N LYS A 199 9.68 -0.53 9.06
CA LYS A 199 10.69 0.19 9.83
C LYS A 199 12.11 -0.32 9.54
N LYS A 200 12.28 -1.65 9.49
CA LYS A 200 13.57 -2.26 9.15
C LYS A 200 14.00 -1.89 7.73
N ALA A 201 13.10 -2.00 6.76
CA ALA A 201 13.37 -1.64 5.38
C ALA A 201 13.73 -0.15 5.25
N MET A 202 13.07 0.73 6.01
CA MET A 202 13.37 2.16 6.00
C MET A 202 14.77 2.46 6.56
N GLY A 203 15.18 1.76 7.63
CA GLY A 203 16.56 1.85 8.12
C GLY A 203 17.62 1.38 7.10
N GLN A 204 17.24 0.58 6.10
CA GLN A 204 18.13 0.15 5.02
C GLN A 204 18.17 1.12 3.83
N GLY A 205 17.28 2.11 3.78
CA GLY A 205 17.23 3.09 2.69
C GLY A 205 17.03 2.44 1.31
N PRO A 206 17.66 2.98 0.25
CA PRO A 206 17.59 2.43 -1.11
C PRO A 206 17.99 0.94 -1.22
N SER A 207 18.90 0.45 -0.37
CA SER A 207 19.35 -0.94 -0.39
C SER A 207 18.23 -1.96 -0.11
N SER A 208 17.13 -1.51 0.51
CA SER A 208 15.95 -2.35 0.74
C SER A 208 15.23 -2.78 -0.54
N ILE A 209 15.35 -2.01 -1.63
CA ILE A 209 14.66 -2.27 -2.90
C ILE A 209 15.55 -2.95 -3.96
N THR A 210 16.86 -3.06 -3.72
CA THR A 210 17.81 -3.62 -4.70
C THR A 210 17.44 -5.02 -5.17
N LYS A 211 16.93 -5.87 -4.27
CA LYS A 211 16.49 -7.23 -4.59
C LYS A 211 15.13 -7.30 -5.33
N LEU A 212 14.42 -6.19 -5.39
CA LEU A 212 13.11 -6.07 -6.04
C LEU A 212 13.25 -5.66 -7.50
N ILE A 213 14.33 -4.93 -7.83
CA ILE A 213 14.61 -4.49 -9.19
C ILE A 213 14.94 -5.72 -10.03
N SER A 214 14.12 -5.94 -11.07
CA SER A 214 14.46 -6.95 -12.06
C SER A 214 15.59 -6.42 -12.91
N GLU A 215 16.64 -7.21 -13.11
CA GLU A 215 17.66 -6.95 -14.13
C GLU A 215 16.97 -6.88 -15.51
N GLN A 216 16.72 -5.66 -15.99
CA GLN A 216 16.26 -5.43 -17.35
C GLN A 216 17.44 -5.54 -18.34
N VAL A 217 18.66 -5.30 -17.85
CA VAL A 217 19.93 -5.42 -18.56
C VAL A 217 20.89 -6.18 -17.64
N THR A 218 21.52 -7.24 -18.15
CA THR A 218 22.51 -8.04 -17.41
C THR A 218 23.60 -7.13 -16.84
N GLY A 219 23.92 -7.25 -15.56
CA GLY A 219 24.95 -6.44 -14.87
C GLY A 219 24.47 -5.10 -14.31
N PHE A 220 23.28 -4.61 -14.69
CA PHE A 220 22.77 -3.31 -14.21
C PHE A 220 22.54 -3.28 -12.69
N ASN A 221 22.10 -4.39 -12.10
CA ASN A 221 21.95 -4.48 -10.65
C ASN A 221 23.29 -4.49 -9.91
N GLU A 222 24.38 -4.96 -10.54
CA GLU A 222 25.73 -4.90 -9.97
C GLU A 222 26.24 -3.46 -9.99
N GLU A 223 26.01 -2.73 -11.08
CA GLU A 223 26.29 -1.28 -11.14
C GLU A 223 25.50 -0.50 -10.08
N ILE A 224 24.20 -0.76 -9.92
CA ILE A 224 23.39 -0.14 -8.86
C ILE A 224 23.98 -0.42 -7.46
N ARG A 225 24.43 -1.65 -7.20
CA ARG A 225 25.03 -2.03 -5.92
C ARG A 225 26.38 -1.37 -5.68
N ALA A 226 27.16 -1.18 -6.74
CA ALA A 226 28.46 -0.54 -6.69
C ALA A 226 28.38 1.00 -6.70
N PHE A 227 27.20 1.56 -7.00
CA PHE A 227 27.02 3.00 -7.11
C PHE A 227 27.09 3.68 -5.73
N ASP A 228 28.08 4.56 -5.56
CA ASP A 228 28.21 5.39 -4.36
C ASP A 228 27.22 6.56 -4.39
N TYR A 229 26.10 6.38 -3.71
CA TYR A 229 25.04 7.40 -3.58
C TYR A 229 25.49 8.68 -2.86
N SER A 230 26.64 8.70 -2.17
CA SER A 230 27.17 9.93 -1.55
C SER A 230 27.66 10.94 -2.59
N SER A 231 28.04 10.47 -3.79
CA SER A 231 28.49 11.30 -4.91
C SER A 231 27.38 12.17 -5.52
N LEU A 232 26.11 11.85 -5.30
CA LEU A 232 24.98 12.66 -5.78
C LEU A 232 24.75 13.91 -4.92
N LYS A 233 25.04 13.85 -3.61
CA LYS A 233 24.89 15.00 -2.70
C LYS A 233 25.93 16.10 -2.96
N SER A 234 27.09 15.77 -3.50
CA SER A 234 28.13 16.77 -3.81
C SER A 234 27.80 17.59 -5.07
N PHE A 235 26.93 17.09 -5.95
CA PHE A 235 26.52 17.78 -7.16
C PHE A 235 25.54 18.94 -6.88
N GLU A 236 24.59 18.77 -5.96
CA GLU A 236 23.63 19.82 -5.59
C GLU A 236 24.31 21.02 -4.90
N ASN A 237 25.33 20.76 -4.07
CA ASN A 237 26.10 21.84 -3.42
C ASN A 237 26.96 22.65 -4.40
N ASN A 238 27.35 22.08 -5.53
CA ASN A 238 28.11 22.79 -6.57
C ASN A 238 27.23 23.62 -7.52
N ILE A 239 25.94 23.29 -7.62
CA ILE A 239 24.98 24.05 -8.44
C ILE A 239 24.42 25.25 -7.66
N ALA A 240 24.25 25.14 -6.33
CA ALA A 240 23.83 26.25 -5.49
C ALA A 240 24.92 27.30 -5.21
N ALA A 241 26.16 27.05 -5.65
CA ALA A 241 27.32 27.94 -5.48
C ALA A 241 27.72 28.69 -6.77
N ARG A 242 26.85 28.70 -7.79
CA ARG A 242 26.97 29.51 -9.01
C ARG A 242 25.74 30.42 -9.15
#